data_AF-A0A0P0MBZ8-F1
#
_entry.id   AF-A0A0P0MBZ8-F1
#
_cell.length_a   1.000
_cell.length_b   1.000
_cell.length_c   1.000
_cell.angle_alpha   90.00
_cell.angle_beta   90.00
_cell.angle_gamma   90.00
#
_symmetry.space_group_name_H-M   'P 1'
#
loop_
_entity.id
_entity.type
_entity.pdbx_description
1 polymer ?
#
loop_
_entity_poly.entity_id
_entity_poly.type
_entity_poly.pdbx_seq_one_letter_code
_entity_poly.pdbx_strand_id
1 'polypeptide(L)'
;MKSSKNSLTIEQRITENQPDQFPAPQSNIFHLKLVGGRSSDSDRLHHMRDGCVVLYKRTQSTVWQVRFKLFDQKWHHYTTKHKDLEYARRVASTIYDRARFAEEMGLPLQTKTFGVVAQACYKQLELEIEQGIKPRTCADYQRVIRKYLIPFFGKYNLTNIDIATVRKYELWRNEQMGTVPKASTLMTHASAYSRIIDLAIERGWLSANTPVPRLSRRGKKSVARPGFTAEEVQRLLEFLKTWADGDAHRHTGRQIKLLLRDYVEVLLATGMRTGRESLNMLWQHIEWHQVGDQRYLRIWVSGKTGGRWLIAKHRAAEALARLAMRQESVSMTLDEAIAAKLPHKVFAFDDGAQPYGFQGTFKRMLAAAGLSRDMSSGQERTLYSLRHTYATMELLAGTDIHTLARQMGTSILMLEKHYSKLTATMAAGKLAD
;
A
#
# COMPACT_ATOMS: atom_id res chain seq x y z
N MET A 1 -17.66 46.48 -33.73
CA MET A 1 -19.08 46.37 -33.33
C MET A 1 -19.11 46.16 -31.82
N LYS A 2 -19.61 47.16 -31.08
CA LYS A 2 -19.53 47.38 -29.62
C LYS A 2 -20.35 46.30 -28.88
N SER A 3 -19.88 45.58 -27.87
CA SER A 3 -19.35 45.91 -26.52
C SER A 3 -20.39 46.40 -25.50
N SER A 4 -20.34 45.77 -24.31
CA SER A 4 -20.73 46.28 -22.98
C SER A 4 -22.23 46.45 -22.70
N LYS A 5 -22.73 46.48 -21.45
CA LYS A 5 -22.34 46.19 -20.06
C LYS A 5 -23.56 46.68 -19.22
N ASN A 6 -23.55 46.38 -17.92
CA ASN A 6 -24.26 47.06 -16.81
C ASN A 6 -25.72 46.64 -16.56
N SER A 7 -26.13 46.17 -15.37
CA SER A 7 -25.93 46.61 -13.96
C SER A 7 -26.87 47.74 -13.52
N LEU A 8 -27.77 47.39 -12.58
CA LEU A 8 -28.36 48.21 -11.49
C LEU A 8 -29.23 49.42 -11.95
N THR A 9 -30.37 49.84 -11.36
CA THR A 9 -30.71 50.11 -9.95
C THR A 9 -32.21 50.49 -9.85
N ILE A 10 -32.89 50.00 -8.81
CA ILE A 10 -33.87 50.59 -7.87
C ILE A 10 -34.51 51.98 -8.19
N GLU A 11 -35.84 52.09 -8.02
CA GLU A 11 -36.62 53.08 -7.20
C GLU A 11 -38.06 53.31 -7.75
N GLN A 12 -39.12 52.97 -6.98
CA GLN A 12 -40.05 53.89 -6.24
C GLN A 12 -40.89 54.82 -7.18
N ARG A 13 -42.22 55.01 -7.12
CA ARG A 13 -43.20 55.14 -6.02
C ARG A 13 -44.63 55.40 -6.62
N ILE A 14 -45.69 54.97 -5.90
CA ILE A 14 -46.99 55.66 -5.59
C ILE A 14 -48.05 55.91 -6.69
N THR A 15 -49.29 55.40 -6.47
CA THR A 15 -50.61 56.09 -6.30
C THR A 15 -51.74 55.03 -6.29
N GLU A 16 -52.38 54.67 -5.17
CA GLU A 16 -53.58 55.28 -4.53
C GLU A 16 -54.87 55.39 -5.38
N ASN A 17 -55.90 54.60 -5.04
CA ASN A 17 -57.29 55.07 -4.83
C ASN A 17 -58.27 53.95 -4.37
N GLN A 18 -58.80 54.10 -3.16
CA GLN A 18 -60.13 53.66 -2.66
C GLN A 18 -61.13 54.83 -2.89
N PRO A 19 -62.48 54.76 -2.71
CA PRO A 19 -63.30 54.00 -1.72
C PRO A 19 -64.58 53.37 -2.36
N ASP A 20 -65.46 52.60 -1.71
CA ASP A 20 -66.50 53.01 -0.74
C ASP A 20 -67.22 51.80 -0.12
N GLN A 21 -67.73 51.99 1.10
CA GLN A 21 -68.39 50.98 1.94
C GLN A 21 -69.93 51.00 1.92
N PHE A 22 -70.50 49.82 2.23
CA PHE A 22 -71.80 49.49 2.87
C PHE A 22 -73.07 49.24 2.02
N PRO A 23 -74.06 48.43 2.48
CA PRO A 23 -74.15 47.68 3.75
C PRO A 23 -74.54 46.18 3.62
N ALA A 24 -74.55 45.47 4.75
CA ALA A 24 -75.19 44.16 4.93
C ALA A 24 -76.70 44.31 5.23
N PRO A 25 -77.48 43.23 5.01
CA PRO A 25 -78.45 42.85 6.03
C PRO A 25 -78.38 41.36 6.40
N GLN A 26 -78.71 41.12 7.66
CA GLN A 26 -78.72 39.86 8.38
C GLN A 26 -79.91 38.96 8.00
N SER A 27 -79.75 37.64 8.12
CA SER A 27 -80.67 36.81 8.91
C SER A 27 -80.19 35.36 8.99
N ASN A 28 -80.02 34.88 10.23
CA ASN A 28 -79.86 33.47 10.63
C ASN A 28 -80.97 32.59 9.99
N ILE A 29 -80.75 31.29 9.77
CA ILE A 29 -80.87 30.14 10.70
C ILE A 29 -80.74 28.82 9.87
N PHE A 30 -80.13 27.81 10.50
CA PHE A 30 -80.31 26.35 10.34
C PHE A 30 -79.22 25.49 9.64
N HIS A 31 -78.44 24.85 10.52
CA HIS A 31 -78.05 23.44 10.54
C HIS A 31 -77.28 22.85 9.34
N LEU A 32 -75.95 22.77 9.47
CA LEU A 32 -75.15 21.72 8.81
C LEU A 32 -74.74 20.64 9.82
N LYS A 33 -75.11 19.40 9.50
CA LYS A 33 -74.77 18.17 10.23
C LYS A 33 -73.28 17.82 10.07
N LEU A 34 -72.72 17.26 11.14
CA LEU A 34 -71.44 16.57 11.22
C LEU A 34 -71.33 15.39 10.23
N VAL A 35 -70.17 15.27 9.57
CA VAL A 35 -69.58 13.99 9.17
C VAL A 35 -68.06 14.01 9.42
N GLY A 36 -67.61 13.08 10.27
CA GLY A 36 -66.36 12.32 10.09
C GLY A 36 -65.05 12.99 10.50
N GLY A 37 -64.60 12.71 11.73
CA GLY A 37 -63.30 13.12 12.25
C GLY A 37 -62.10 12.55 11.50
N ARG A 38 -61.08 13.39 11.32
CA ARG A 38 -59.70 12.96 11.06
C ARG A 38 -59.08 12.53 12.40
N SER A 39 -58.76 11.25 12.55
CA SER A 39 -57.96 10.75 13.67
C SER A 39 -56.62 11.48 13.70
N SER A 40 -56.30 12.08 14.85
CA SER A 40 -55.07 12.81 15.10
C SER A 40 -53.83 11.92 14.90
N ASP A 41 -52.75 12.50 14.38
CA ASP A 41 -51.42 11.90 14.21
C ASP A 41 -50.78 11.46 15.57
N SER A 42 -51.45 11.76 16.68
CA SER A 42 -51.05 11.43 18.06
C SER A 42 -51.19 9.95 18.41
N ASP A 43 -52.06 9.20 17.74
CA ASP A 43 -52.35 7.79 18.10
C ASP A 43 -51.31 6.80 17.54
N ARG A 44 -50.30 7.32 16.81
CA ARG A 44 -49.21 6.55 16.21
C ARG A 44 -47.85 6.79 16.85
N LEU A 45 -47.77 7.65 17.87
CA LEU A 45 -46.54 8.08 18.53
C LEU A 45 -46.69 7.90 20.05
N HIS A 46 -45.87 7.06 20.66
CA HIS A 46 -45.85 6.84 22.10
C HIS A 46 -44.48 7.17 22.68
N HIS A 47 -44.47 8.08 23.67
CA HIS A 47 -43.25 8.48 24.38
C HIS A 47 -43.06 7.66 25.65
N MET A 48 -41.82 7.31 25.94
CA MET A 48 -41.41 6.48 27.09
C MET A 48 -40.09 6.99 27.66
N ARG A 49 -39.78 6.65 28.93
CA ARG A 49 -38.53 7.05 29.64
C ARG A 49 -38.28 8.56 29.49
N ASP A 50 -39.25 9.37 29.93
CA ASP A 50 -39.20 10.84 29.90
C ASP A 50 -38.98 11.45 28.50
N GLY A 51 -39.47 10.76 27.46
CA GLY A 51 -39.37 11.22 26.07
C GLY A 51 -38.09 10.81 25.35
N CYS A 52 -37.14 10.16 26.04
CA CYS A 52 -35.91 9.63 25.45
C CYS A 52 -36.15 8.47 24.48
N VAL A 53 -37.27 7.75 24.64
CA VAL A 53 -37.68 6.64 23.78
C VAL A 53 -39.01 6.97 23.13
N VAL A 54 -39.06 6.95 21.80
CA VAL A 54 -40.26 7.23 21.01
C VAL A 54 -40.61 6.01 20.15
N LEU A 55 -41.72 5.38 20.48
CA LEU A 55 -42.31 4.31 19.70
C LEU A 55 -43.23 4.91 18.64
N TYR A 56 -43.15 4.42 17.40
CA TYR A 56 -43.99 4.91 16.31
C TYR A 56 -44.31 3.81 15.30
N LYS A 57 -45.40 3.97 14.55
CA LYS A 57 -45.80 3.04 13.49
C LYS A 57 -45.87 3.74 12.14
N ARG A 58 -45.03 3.32 11.18
CA ARG A 58 -45.06 3.84 9.80
C ARG A 58 -46.35 3.44 9.08
N THR A 59 -46.85 4.29 8.20
CA THR A 59 -48.08 4.08 7.41
C THR A 59 -48.08 2.76 6.62
N GLN A 60 -46.92 2.32 6.12
CA GLN A 60 -46.77 1.09 5.33
C GLN A 60 -46.23 -0.11 6.13
N SER A 61 -46.11 -0.01 7.46
CA SER A 61 -45.52 -1.08 8.28
C SER A 61 -46.51 -1.64 9.29
N THR A 62 -46.58 -2.97 9.38
CA THR A 62 -47.45 -3.65 10.35
C THR A 62 -46.82 -3.75 11.74
N VAL A 63 -45.51 -3.52 11.86
CA VAL A 63 -44.73 -3.62 13.10
C VAL A 63 -44.40 -2.24 13.67
N TRP A 64 -44.30 -2.15 14.99
CA TRP A 64 -43.87 -0.94 15.69
C TRP A 64 -42.36 -0.72 15.55
N GLN A 65 -41.97 0.52 15.30
CA GLN A 65 -40.59 0.98 15.33
C GLN A 65 -40.31 1.79 16.60
N VAL A 66 -39.05 1.84 17.00
CA VAL A 66 -38.57 2.66 18.11
C VAL A 66 -37.45 3.57 17.62
N ARG A 67 -37.44 4.81 18.08
CA ARG A 67 -36.26 5.68 18.01
C ARG A 67 -35.92 6.19 19.40
N PHE A 68 -34.65 6.31 19.73
CA PHE A 68 -34.20 6.86 21.01
C PHE A 68 -32.90 7.62 20.87
N LYS A 69 -32.65 8.52 21.82
CA LYS A 69 -31.42 9.32 21.90
C LYS A 69 -30.51 8.73 22.99
N LEU A 70 -29.24 8.55 22.65
CA LEU A 70 -28.19 8.08 23.57
C LEU A 70 -27.32 9.26 24.02
N PHE A 71 -26.30 9.03 24.87
CA PHE A 71 -25.40 10.09 25.36
C PHE A 71 -24.62 10.75 24.20
N ASP A 72 -24.41 10.04 23.10
CA ASP A 72 -23.85 10.55 21.84
C ASP A 72 -24.73 11.60 21.13
N GLN A 73 -25.91 11.92 21.68
CA GLN A 73 -26.90 12.87 21.15
C GLN A 73 -27.43 12.53 19.76
N LYS A 74 -27.22 11.31 19.26
CA LYS A 74 -27.72 10.84 17.96
C LYS A 74 -29.01 10.06 18.13
N TRP A 75 -29.88 10.14 17.12
CA TRP A 75 -31.08 9.32 17.05
C TRP A 75 -30.75 7.94 16.50
N HIS A 76 -31.02 6.91 17.30
CA HIS A 76 -30.89 5.51 16.89
C HIS A 76 -32.27 4.95 16.60
N HIS A 77 -32.41 4.23 15.48
CA HIS A 77 -33.68 3.70 15.00
C HIS A 77 -33.64 2.18 14.93
N TYR A 78 -34.64 1.52 15.53
CA TYR A 78 -34.80 0.07 15.52
C TYR A 78 -36.24 -0.33 15.25
N THR A 79 -36.44 -1.58 14.84
CA THR A 79 -37.79 -2.19 14.78
C THR A 79 -37.98 -3.07 15.99
N THR A 80 -39.17 -3.00 16.61
CA THR A 80 -39.52 -3.91 17.70
C THR A 80 -39.89 -5.30 17.18
N LYS A 81 -40.20 -5.44 15.87
CA LYS A 81 -40.72 -6.66 15.23
C LYS A 81 -42.07 -7.16 15.78
N HIS A 82 -42.73 -6.39 16.65
CA HIS A 82 -44.03 -6.74 17.20
C HIS A 82 -45.13 -5.85 16.61
N LYS A 83 -46.31 -6.44 16.40
CA LYS A 83 -47.53 -5.73 15.96
C LYS A 83 -48.33 -5.18 17.14
N ASP A 84 -48.27 -5.87 18.27
CA ASP A 84 -48.92 -5.50 19.53
C ASP A 84 -48.15 -4.38 20.25
N LEU A 85 -48.89 -3.41 20.79
CA LEU A 85 -48.33 -2.20 21.42
C LEU A 85 -47.63 -2.52 22.75
N GLU A 86 -48.21 -3.37 23.59
CA GLU A 86 -47.66 -3.67 24.92
C GLU A 86 -46.36 -4.50 24.82
N TYR A 87 -46.34 -5.48 23.92
CA TYR A 87 -45.10 -6.20 23.61
C TYR A 87 -44.05 -5.28 22.97
N ALA A 88 -44.46 -4.37 22.07
CA ALA A 88 -43.54 -3.40 21.47
C ALA A 88 -42.94 -2.44 22.51
N ARG A 89 -43.72 -2.00 23.51
CA ARG A 89 -43.28 -1.15 24.64
C ARG A 89 -42.18 -1.82 25.47
N ARG A 90 -42.38 -3.09 25.83
CA ARG A 90 -41.38 -3.89 26.59
C ARG A 90 -40.09 -4.07 25.79
N VAL A 91 -40.22 -4.46 24.52
CA VAL A 91 -39.06 -4.68 23.63
C VAL A 91 -38.31 -3.37 23.35
N ALA A 92 -39.02 -2.26 23.12
CA ALA A 92 -38.42 -0.94 22.95
C ALA A 92 -37.59 -0.52 24.17
N SER A 93 -38.11 -0.75 25.39
CA SER A 93 -37.37 -0.48 26.63
C SER A 93 -36.11 -1.33 26.73
N THR A 94 -36.22 -2.63 26.40
CA THR A 94 -35.08 -3.56 26.41
C THR A 94 -34.01 -3.16 25.40
N ILE A 95 -34.41 -2.72 24.20
CA ILE A 95 -33.48 -2.24 23.18
C ILE A 95 -32.74 -0.98 23.68
N TYR A 96 -33.47 -0.03 24.27
CA TYR A 96 -32.87 1.18 24.84
C TYR A 96 -31.89 0.87 25.97
N ASP A 97 -32.28 0.04 26.94
CA ASP A 97 -31.45 -0.30 28.10
C ASP A 97 -30.16 -1.03 27.65
N ARG A 98 -30.26 -1.94 26.66
CA ARG A 98 -29.09 -2.60 26.04
C ARG A 98 -28.20 -1.61 25.29
N ALA A 99 -28.79 -0.67 24.57
CA ALA A 99 -28.06 0.33 23.82
C ALA A 99 -27.31 1.31 24.75
N ARG A 100 -27.96 1.75 25.84
CA ARG A 100 -27.34 2.58 26.86
C ARG A 100 -26.17 1.86 27.53
N PHE A 101 -26.37 0.60 27.93
CA PHE A 101 -25.30 -0.21 28.51
C PHE A 101 -24.14 -0.44 27.53
N ALA A 102 -24.45 -0.70 26.25
CA ALA A 102 -23.43 -0.84 25.22
C ALA A 102 -22.62 0.45 25.04
N GLU A 103 -23.27 1.62 25.03
CA GLU A 103 -22.60 2.91 24.96
C GLU A 103 -21.72 3.18 26.20
N GLU A 104 -22.24 2.96 27.40
CA GLU A 104 -21.49 3.07 28.67
C GLU A 104 -20.23 2.18 28.68
N MET A 105 -20.32 0.99 28.09
CA MET A 105 -19.22 0.02 28.00
C MET A 105 -18.36 0.16 26.74
N GLY A 106 -18.61 1.16 25.89
CA GLY A 106 -17.88 1.37 24.62
C GLY A 106 -18.05 0.24 23.60
N LEU A 107 -19.18 -0.47 23.65
CA LEU A 107 -19.54 -1.55 22.73
C LEU A 107 -20.29 -1.01 21.49
N PRO A 108 -20.02 -1.54 20.28
CA PRO A 108 -20.72 -1.13 19.07
C PRO A 108 -22.21 -1.45 19.11
N LEU A 109 -23.05 -0.44 18.85
CA LEU A 109 -24.53 -0.58 18.75
C LEU A 109 -25.01 -1.28 17.47
N GLN A 110 -24.15 -1.30 16.44
CA GLN A 110 -24.39 -1.99 15.18
C GLN A 110 -23.16 -2.81 14.80
N THR A 111 -23.35 -4.11 14.66
CA THR A 111 -22.34 -5.00 14.10
C THR A 111 -22.25 -4.80 12.59
N LYS A 112 -21.06 -4.48 12.08
CA LYS A 112 -20.79 -4.46 10.63
C LYS A 112 -20.26 -5.81 10.16
N THR A 113 -20.57 -6.14 8.90
CA THR A 113 -19.92 -7.27 8.24
C THR A 113 -18.49 -6.91 7.89
N PHE A 114 -17.62 -7.92 7.82
CA PHE A 114 -16.23 -7.76 7.41
C PHE A 114 -16.13 -7.09 6.04
N GLY A 115 -17.02 -7.41 5.09
CA GLY A 115 -17.01 -6.83 3.75
C GLY A 115 -17.18 -5.31 3.75
N VAL A 116 -18.07 -4.78 4.60
CA VAL A 116 -18.29 -3.32 4.71
C VAL A 116 -17.04 -2.62 5.24
N VAL A 117 -16.43 -3.19 6.28
CA VAL A 117 -15.20 -2.61 6.87
C VAL A 117 -14.02 -2.75 5.91
N ALA A 118 -13.89 -3.89 5.25
CA ALA A 118 -12.85 -4.14 4.25
C ALA A 118 -12.95 -3.15 3.08
N GLN A 119 -14.16 -2.80 2.62
CA GLN A 119 -14.34 -1.80 1.58
C GLN A 119 -13.98 -0.38 2.06
N ALA A 120 -14.29 -0.05 3.32
CA ALA A 120 -13.86 1.23 3.90
C ALA A 120 -12.32 1.30 4.01
N CYS A 121 -11.67 0.21 4.44
CA CYS A 121 -10.22 0.09 4.48
C CYS A 121 -9.60 0.20 3.09
N TYR A 122 -10.21 -0.45 2.09
CA TYR A 122 -9.77 -0.36 0.70
C TYR A 122 -9.72 1.08 0.19
N LYS A 123 -10.78 1.87 0.45
CA LYS A 123 -10.84 3.29 0.09
C LYS A 123 -9.80 4.14 0.83
N GLN A 124 -9.56 3.86 2.11
CA GLN A 124 -8.50 4.55 2.86
C GLN A 124 -7.12 4.25 2.27
N LEU A 125 -6.87 3.00 1.84
CA LEU A 125 -5.63 2.64 1.16
C LEU A 125 -5.49 3.32 -0.21
N GLU A 126 -6.59 3.58 -0.94
CA GLU A 126 -6.55 4.37 -2.18
C GLU A 126 -6.07 5.80 -1.90
N LEU A 127 -6.65 6.46 -0.89
CA LEU A 127 -6.24 7.81 -0.48
C LEU A 127 -4.78 7.85 -0.02
N GLU A 128 -4.32 6.85 0.75
CA GLU A 128 -2.91 6.76 1.16
C GLU A 128 -1.96 6.61 -0.05
N ILE A 129 -2.38 5.88 -1.09
CA ILE A 129 -1.60 5.74 -2.34
C ILE A 129 -1.54 7.07 -3.09
N GLU A 130 -2.66 7.77 -3.22
CA GLU A 130 -2.75 9.09 -3.87
C GLU A 130 -1.88 10.12 -3.15
N GLN A 131 -1.83 10.05 -1.82
CA GLN A 131 -0.96 10.88 -0.97
C GLN A 131 0.51 10.44 -0.99
N GLY A 132 0.88 9.37 -1.72
CA GLY A 132 2.24 8.87 -1.81
C GLY A 132 2.73 8.13 -0.55
N ILE A 133 1.85 7.77 0.37
CA ILE A 133 2.17 7.08 1.62
C ILE A 133 2.33 5.58 1.32
N LYS A 134 3.59 5.12 1.26
CA LYS A 134 3.96 3.70 1.06
C LYS A 134 3.13 2.99 -0.05
N PRO A 135 3.01 3.58 -1.26
CA PRO A 135 2.00 3.18 -2.24
C PRO A 135 2.08 1.71 -2.64
N ARG A 136 3.29 1.15 -2.71
CA ARG A 136 3.50 -0.27 -3.02
C ARG A 136 2.98 -1.22 -1.95
N THR A 137 3.12 -0.85 -0.68
CA THR A 137 2.62 -1.65 0.44
C THR A 137 1.09 -1.59 0.49
N CYS A 138 0.51 -0.39 0.30
CA CYS A 138 -0.94 -0.22 0.25
C CYS A 138 -1.56 -0.98 -0.94
N ALA A 139 -0.93 -0.94 -2.12
CA ALA A 139 -1.35 -1.73 -3.29
C ALA A 139 -1.28 -3.25 -3.02
N ASP A 140 -0.25 -3.72 -2.32
CA ASP A 140 -0.17 -5.13 -1.89
C ASP A 140 -1.32 -5.50 -0.94
N TYR A 141 -1.68 -4.63 0.00
CA TYR A 141 -2.82 -4.83 0.89
C TYR A 141 -4.14 -4.83 0.11
N GLN A 142 -4.38 -3.88 -0.77
CA GLN A 142 -5.57 -3.85 -1.64
C GLN A 142 -5.73 -5.15 -2.43
N ARG A 143 -4.63 -5.66 -3.02
CA ARG A 143 -4.64 -6.94 -3.73
C ARG A 143 -5.04 -8.09 -2.81
N VAL A 144 -4.51 -8.14 -1.59
CA VAL A 144 -4.87 -9.16 -0.60
C VAL A 144 -6.33 -9.06 -0.19
N ILE A 145 -6.80 -7.84 0.12
CA ILE A 145 -8.17 -7.56 0.54
C ILE A 145 -9.15 -8.03 -0.54
N ARG A 146 -8.92 -7.61 -1.79
CA ARG A 146 -9.79 -7.91 -2.92
C ARG A 146 -9.78 -9.39 -3.30
N LYS A 147 -8.61 -10.02 -3.37
CA LYS A 147 -8.48 -11.40 -3.88
C LYS A 147 -8.73 -12.48 -2.84
N TYR A 148 -8.52 -12.20 -1.55
CA TYR A 148 -8.56 -13.23 -0.52
C TYR A 148 -9.44 -12.90 0.67
N LEU A 149 -9.33 -11.69 1.25
CA LEU A 149 -10.06 -11.39 2.49
C LEU A 149 -11.55 -11.17 2.25
N ILE A 150 -11.93 -10.33 1.28
CA ILE A 150 -13.35 -10.08 0.95
C ILE A 150 -14.06 -11.36 0.46
N PRO A 151 -13.51 -12.15 -0.48
CA PRO A 151 -14.19 -13.36 -0.96
C PRO A 151 -14.49 -14.38 0.15
N PHE A 152 -13.61 -14.50 1.14
CA PHE A 152 -13.81 -15.43 2.25
C PHE A 152 -14.60 -14.81 3.40
N PHE A 153 -14.12 -13.72 3.99
CA PHE A 153 -14.69 -13.14 5.19
C PHE A 153 -15.86 -12.19 4.94
N GLY A 154 -16.10 -11.73 3.70
CA GLY A 154 -16.98 -10.59 3.43
C GLY A 154 -18.39 -10.68 4.04
N LYS A 155 -18.96 -11.89 4.12
CA LYS A 155 -20.29 -12.14 4.69
C LYS A 155 -20.32 -12.35 6.21
N TYR A 156 -19.16 -12.49 6.84
CA TYR A 156 -19.05 -12.70 8.29
C TYR A 156 -19.25 -11.39 9.04
N ASN A 157 -19.96 -11.45 10.18
CA ASN A 157 -19.92 -10.39 11.17
C ASN A 157 -18.57 -10.40 11.87
N LEU A 158 -17.99 -9.22 12.13
CA LEU A 158 -16.66 -9.13 12.78
C LEU A 158 -16.62 -9.83 14.14
N THR A 159 -17.71 -9.76 14.90
CA THR A 159 -17.86 -10.40 16.22
C THR A 159 -17.90 -11.93 16.15
N ASN A 160 -18.18 -12.50 14.97
CA ASN A 160 -18.37 -13.94 14.79
C ASN A 160 -17.14 -14.62 14.15
N ILE A 161 -16.03 -13.89 13.98
CA ILE A 161 -14.80 -14.46 13.45
C ILE A 161 -14.03 -15.08 14.61
N ASP A 162 -14.06 -16.41 14.68
CA ASP A 162 -13.36 -17.20 15.68
C ASP A 162 -12.11 -17.90 15.10
N ILE A 163 -11.37 -18.61 15.98
CA ILE A 163 -10.12 -19.29 15.60
C ILE A 163 -10.40 -20.36 14.54
N ALA A 164 -11.54 -21.04 14.61
CA ALA A 164 -11.93 -22.06 13.64
C ALA A 164 -12.15 -21.45 12.24
N THR A 165 -12.79 -20.29 12.18
CA THR A 165 -13.01 -19.53 10.93
C THR A 165 -11.68 -19.09 10.32
N VAL A 166 -10.73 -18.59 11.13
CA VAL A 166 -9.39 -18.24 10.65
C VAL A 166 -8.64 -19.47 10.13
N ARG A 167 -8.72 -20.63 10.78
CA ARG A 167 -8.11 -21.86 10.28
C ARG A 167 -8.70 -22.29 8.93
N LYS A 168 -10.03 -22.19 8.75
CA LYS A 168 -10.70 -22.44 7.47
C LYS A 168 -10.21 -21.48 6.38
N TYR A 169 -10.03 -20.20 6.71
CA TYR A 169 -9.47 -19.22 5.77
C TYR A 169 -8.05 -19.60 5.34
N GLU A 170 -7.20 -20.04 6.25
CA GLU A 170 -5.81 -20.38 5.94
C GLU A 170 -5.71 -21.57 4.98
N LEU A 171 -6.55 -22.59 5.16
CA LEU A 171 -6.66 -23.73 4.24
C LEU A 171 -7.16 -23.26 2.87
N TRP A 172 -8.29 -22.56 2.82
CA TRP A 172 -8.86 -22.04 1.58
C TRP A 172 -7.87 -21.12 0.84
N ARG A 173 -7.16 -20.23 1.53
CA ARG A 173 -6.15 -19.35 0.92
C ARG A 173 -5.03 -20.15 0.26
N ASN A 174 -4.57 -21.22 0.92
CA ASN A 174 -3.49 -22.06 0.38
C ASN A 174 -3.94 -22.80 -0.89
N GLU A 175 -5.19 -23.29 -0.91
CA GLU A 175 -5.81 -23.88 -2.10
C GLU A 175 -5.90 -22.86 -3.25
N GLN A 176 -6.37 -21.64 -2.97
CA GLN A 176 -6.45 -20.56 -3.96
C GLN A 176 -5.07 -20.13 -4.51
N MET A 177 -3.99 -20.30 -3.74
CA MET A 177 -2.64 -20.01 -4.20
C MET A 177 -1.95 -21.18 -4.90
N GLY A 178 -2.56 -22.38 -4.87
CA GLY A 178 -1.98 -23.63 -5.38
C GLY A 178 -0.67 -24.06 -4.70
N THR A 179 -0.21 -23.32 -3.68
CA THR A 179 1.07 -23.53 -3.01
C THR A 179 1.00 -23.01 -1.57
N VAL A 180 1.84 -23.58 -0.68
CA VAL A 180 2.00 -23.07 0.68
C VAL A 180 2.75 -21.72 0.63
N PRO A 181 2.15 -20.61 1.10
CA PRO A 181 2.78 -19.30 0.97
C PRO A 181 4.04 -19.17 1.84
N LYS A 182 4.98 -18.36 1.37
CA LYS A 182 6.16 -17.97 2.17
C LYS A 182 5.76 -17.10 3.35
N ALA A 183 6.57 -17.10 4.41
CA ALA A 183 6.32 -16.29 5.61
C ALA A 183 6.09 -14.80 5.29
N SER A 184 6.81 -14.23 4.31
CA SER A 184 6.62 -12.84 3.87
C SER A 184 5.23 -12.60 3.29
N THR A 185 4.71 -13.54 2.50
CA THR A 185 3.36 -13.45 1.92
C THR A 185 2.31 -13.54 3.02
N LEU A 186 2.47 -14.48 3.96
CA LEU A 186 1.59 -14.59 5.12
C LEU A 186 1.58 -13.32 5.97
N MET A 187 2.74 -12.68 6.12
CA MET A 187 2.85 -11.42 6.85
C MET A 187 2.10 -10.29 6.16
N THR A 188 2.13 -10.19 4.82
CA THR A 188 1.29 -9.23 4.09
C THR A 188 -0.20 -9.51 4.33
N HIS A 189 -0.62 -10.78 4.30
CA HIS A 189 -2.00 -11.16 4.60
C HIS A 189 -2.43 -10.78 6.01
N ALA A 190 -1.62 -11.13 7.00
CA ALA A 190 -1.87 -10.80 8.39
C ALA A 190 -1.91 -9.28 8.64
N SER A 191 -1.06 -8.51 7.95
CA SER A 191 -1.03 -7.05 8.07
C SER A 191 -2.26 -6.40 7.46
N ALA A 192 -2.66 -6.82 6.25
CA ALA A 192 -3.88 -6.33 5.61
C ALA A 192 -5.13 -6.67 6.44
N TYR A 193 -5.20 -7.88 7.00
CA TYR A 193 -6.27 -8.27 7.92
C TYR A 193 -6.28 -7.40 9.18
N SER A 194 -5.11 -7.21 9.82
CA SER A 194 -5.02 -6.37 11.02
C SER A 194 -5.47 -4.94 10.72
N ARG A 195 -5.08 -4.36 9.58
CA ARG A 195 -5.50 -3.01 9.15
C ARG A 195 -7.02 -2.86 9.06
N ILE A 196 -7.75 -3.90 8.64
CA ILE A 196 -9.21 -3.91 8.61
C ILE A 196 -9.79 -3.92 10.03
N ILE A 197 -9.24 -4.76 10.91
CA ILE A 197 -9.69 -4.86 12.31
C ILE A 197 -9.41 -3.56 13.07
N ASP A 198 -8.22 -3.00 12.90
CA ASP A 198 -7.82 -1.74 13.52
C ASP A 198 -8.76 -0.60 13.07
N LEU A 199 -9.08 -0.52 11.77
CA LEU A 199 -10.06 0.45 11.27
C LEU A 199 -11.46 0.25 11.87
N ALA A 200 -11.88 -1.01 12.10
CA ALA A 200 -13.15 -1.29 12.74
C ALA A 200 -13.19 -0.74 14.17
N ILE A 201 -12.09 -0.88 14.90
CA ILE A 201 -11.94 -0.39 16.27
C ILE A 201 -11.92 1.13 16.28
N GLU A 202 -11.09 1.75 15.42
CA GLU A 202 -10.98 3.22 15.29
C GLU A 202 -12.34 3.88 14.97
N ARG A 203 -13.20 3.22 14.18
CA ARG A 203 -14.54 3.71 13.83
C ARG A 203 -15.64 3.31 14.81
N GLY A 204 -15.31 2.61 15.90
CA GLY A 204 -16.28 2.12 16.89
C GLY A 204 -17.22 1.03 16.36
N TRP A 205 -16.86 0.35 15.26
CA TRP A 205 -17.62 -0.77 14.70
C TRP A 205 -17.27 -2.12 15.35
N LEU A 206 -16.16 -2.16 16.08
CA LEU A 206 -15.70 -3.29 16.88
C LEU A 206 -15.15 -2.74 18.20
N SER A 207 -15.45 -3.38 19.33
CA SER A 207 -14.82 -2.98 20.60
C SER A 207 -13.37 -3.45 20.62
N ALA A 208 -12.47 -2.62 21.14
CA ALA A 208 -11.05 -2.96 21.33
C ALA A 208 -10.85 -4.21 22.21
N ASN A 209 -11.81 -4.51 23.09
CA ASN A 209 -11.78 -5.66 23.98
C ASN A 209 -12.30 -6.95 23.32
N THR A 210 -12.80 -6.89 22.08
CA THR A 210 -13.26 -8.08 21.37
C THR A 210 -12.05 -8.91 20.93
N PRO A 211 -11.90 -10.17 21.39
CA PRO A 211 -10.75 -11.00 21.04
C PRO A 211 -10.86 -11.50 19.60
N VAL A 212 -10.43 -10.69 18.63
CA VAL A 212 -10.39 -11.10 17.22
C VAL A 212 -9.12 -11.91 16.95
N PRO A 213 -9.25 -13.16 16.46
CA PRO A 213 -8.10 -13.99 16.14
C PRO A 213 -7.22 -13.37 15.05
N ARG A 214 -5.90 -13.50 15.22
CA ARG A 214 -4.93 -13.02 14.23
C ARG A 214 -4.59 -14.12 13.22
N LEU A 215 -4.32 -13.73 11.98
CA LEU A 215 -3.82 -14.65 10.96
C LEU A 215 -2.38 -15.10 11.27
N SER A 216 -2.07 -16.36 10.96
CA SER A 216 -0.73 -16.92 11.10
C SER A 216 0.26 -16.22 10.18
N ARG A 217 1.44 -15.92 10.73
CA ARG A 217 2.61 -15.43 10.00
C ARG A 217 3.66 -16.53 9.79
N ARG A 218 3.38 -17.74 10.29
CA ARG A 218 4.31 -18.88 10.24
C ARG A 218 4.21 -19.56 8.89
N GLY A 219 5.25 -19.43 8.09
CA GLY A 219 5.41 -20.11 6.81
C GLY A 219 6.86 -20.46 6.56
N LYS A 220 7.13 -21.05 5.39
CA LYS A 220 8.50 -21.36 4.98
C LYS A 220 9.35 -20.08 5.01
N LYS A 221 10.48 -20.14 5.74
CA LYS A 221 11.43 -19.03 5.85
C LYS A 221 12.02 -18.74 4.47
N SER A 222 12.33 -17.46 4.21
CA SER A 222 13.10 -17.11 3.00
C SER A 222 14.50 -17.67 3.12
N VAL A 223 14.97 -18.32 2.06
CA VAL A 223 16.37 -18.72 1.92
C VAL A 223 17.16 -17.53 1.34
N ALA A 224 18.43 -17.40 1.72
CA ALA A 224 19.34 -16.43 1.12
C ALA A 224 19.49 -16.73 -0.38
N ARG A 225 19.57 -15.69 -1.22
CA ARG A 225 19.77 -15.91 -2.66
C ARG A 225 21.23 -16.32 -2.90
N PRO A 226 21.49 -17.21 -3.87
CA PRO A 226 22.85 -17.58 -4.22
C PRO A 226 23.60 -16.38 -4.81
N GLY A 227 24.89 -16.30 -4.49
CA GLY A 227 25.86 -15.44 -5.17
C GLY A 227 26.52 -16.15 -6.35
N PHE A 228 27.63 -15.57 -6.80
CA PHE A 228 28.57 -16.09 -7.79
C PHE A 228 29.95 -16.18 -7.13
N THR A 229 30.76 -17.17 -7.50
CA THR A 229 32.18 -17.23 -7.09
C THR A 229 33.02 -16.20 -7.87
N ALA A 230 34.29 -16.02 -7.50
CA ALA A 230 35.19 -15.11 -8.23
C ALA A 230 35.39 -15.55 -9.69
N GLU A 231 35.55 -16.85 -9.91
CA GLU A 231 35.75 -17.47 -11.22
C GLU A 231 34.48 -17.33 -12.07
N GLU A 232 33.30 -17.52 -11.48
CA GLU A 232 32.03 -17.32 -12.18
C GLU A 232 31.79 -15.85 -12.53
N VAL A 233 32.20 -14.90 -11.67
CA VAL A 233 32.14 -13.48 -12.00
C VAL A 233 33.04 -13.13 -13.17
N GLN A 234 34.28 -13.64 -13.18
CA GLN A 234 35.18 -13.41 -14.31
C GLN A 234 34.58 -13.95 -15.61
N ARG A 235 34.13 -15.20 -15.60
CA ARG A 235 33.49 -15.86 -16.76
C ARG A 235 32.24 -15.10 -17.22
N LEU A 236 31.44 -14.60 -16.28
CA LEU A 236 30.26 -13.78 -16.56
C LEU A 236 30.64 -12.45 -17.24
N LEU A 237 31.65 -11.75 -16.72
CA LEU A 237 32.08 -10.46 -17.27
C LEU A 237 32.70 -10.60 -18.66
N GLU A 238 33.46 -11.67 -18.91
CA GLU A 238 34.00 -12.00 -20.24
C GLU A 238 32.87 -12.34 -21.22
N PHE A 239 31.94 -13.21 -20.83
CA PHE A 239 30.78 -13.58 -21.65
C PHE A 239 29.88 -12.38 -21.97
N LEU A 240 29.69 -11.45 -21.03
CA LEU A 240 28.87 -10.26 -21.24
C LEU A 240 29.37 -9.38 -22.38
N LYS A 241 30.68 -9.34 -22.64
CA LYS A 241 31.26 -8.56 -23.74
C LYS A 241 30.73 -9.07 -25.08
N THR A 242 30.97 -10.35 -25.36
CA THR A 242 30.56 -10.99 -26.63
C THR A 242 29.05 -11.10 -26.75
N TRP A 243 28.35 -11.37 -25.65
CA TRP A 243 26.88 -11.47 -25.66
C TRP A 243 26.20 -10.13 -25.95
N ALA A 244 26.77 -9.02 -25.47
CA ALA A 244 26.24 -7.68 -25.72
C ALA A 244 26.45 -7.22 -27.16
N ASP A 245 27.56 -7.63 -27.78
CA ASP A 245 27.88 -7.33 -29.18
C ASP A 245 27.15 -8.24 -30.18
N GLY A 246 26.66 -9.40 -29.73
CA GLY A 246 25.94 -10.35 -30.59
C GLY A 246 24.61 -9.83 -31.12
N ASP A 247 24.20 -10.37 -32.27
CA ASP A 247 23.05 -9.88 -33.04
C ASP A 247 21.74 -9.76 -32.24
N ALA A 248 21.02 -8.69 -32.53
CA ALA A 248 19.66 -8.46 -32.07
C ALA A 248 18.83 -7.91 -33.23
N HIS A 249 17.74 -8.59 -33.55
CA HIS A 249 16.84 -8.24 -34.66
C HIS A 249 16.22 -6.84 -34.57
N ARG A 250 16.18 -6.24 -33.35
CA ARG A 250 15.58 -4.93 -33.11
C ARG A 250 16.58 -4.02 -32.42
N HIS A 251 16.53 -2.73 -32.75
CA HIS A 251 17.32 -1.67 -32.12
C HIS A 251 17.24 -1.71 -30.59
N THR A 252 16.01 -1.72 -30.05
CA THR A 252 15.74 -1.84 -28.60
C THR A 252 16.31 -3.13 -27.98
N GLY A 253 16.36 -4.21 -28.77
CA GLY A 253 16.98 -5.47 -28.39
C GLY A 253 18.49 -5.37 -28.25
N ARG A 254 19.16 -4.62 -29.14
CA ARG A 254 20.60 -4.35 -29.03
C ARG A 254 20.90 -3.46 -27.82
N GLN A 255 20.13 -2.38 -27.68
CA GLN A 255 20.29 -1.44 -26.58
C GLN A 255 20.14 -2.09 -25.20
N ILE A 256 19.12 -2.94 -24.99
CA ILE A 256 18.93 -3.60 -23.68
C ILE A 256 20.08 -4.54 -23.33
N LYS A 257 20.77 -5.15 -24.30
CA LYS A 257 21.94 -6.00 -24.03
C LYS A 257 23.14 -5.17 -23.58
N LEU A 258 23.46 -4.11 -24.33
CA LEU A 258 24.53 -3.17 -24.00
C LEU A 258 24.31 -2.55 -22.63
N LEU A 259 23.10 -2.04 -22.39
CA LEU A 259 22.72 -1.44 -21.12
C LEU A 259 22.76 -2.46 -19.96
N LEU A 260 22.36 -3.71 -20.20
CA LEU A 260 22.44 -4.76 -19.17
C LEU A 260 23.89 -5.07 -18.79
N ARG A 261 24.82 -5.10 -19.74
CA ARG A 261 26.25 -5.32 -19.46
C ARG A 261 26.77 -4.26 -18.49
N ASP A 262 26.59 -2.98 -18.82
CA ASP A 262 27.08 -1.89 -17.99
C ASP A 262 26.38 -1.86 -16.62
N TYR A 263 25.08 -2.19 -16.59
CA TYR A 263 24.33 -2.32 -15.35
C TYR A 263 24.90 -3.43 -14.45
N VAL A 264 25.24 -4.60 -14.99
CA VAL A 264 25.85 -5.69 -14.21
C VAL A 264 27.21 -5.29 -13.67
N GLU A 265 28.06 -4.66 -14.49
CA GLU A 265 29.39 -4.18 -14.09
C GLU A 265 29.31 -3.18 -12.92
N VAL A 266 28.41 -2.19 -13.02
CA VAL A 266 28.24 -1.19 -11.95
C VAL A 266 27.68 -1.83 -10.67
N LEU A 267 26.73 -2.77 -10.76
CA LEU A 267 26.20 -3.46 -9.59
C LEU A 267 27.28 -4.28 -8.84
N LEU A 268 28.14 -4.98 -9.58
CA LEU A 268 29.27 -5.73 -9.03
C LEU A 268 30.42 -4.85 -8.52
N ALA A 269 30.43 -3.56 -8.88
CA ALA A 269 31.42 -2.60 -8.41
C ALA A 269 30.96 -1.77 -7.20
N THR A 270 29.67 -1.83 -6.83
CA THR A 270 29.08 -0.94 -5.82
C THR A 270 28.30 -1.65 -4.72
N GLY A 271 27.73 -2.83 -5.00
CA GLY A 271 26.82 -3.50 -4.06
C GLY A 271 25.47 -2.81 -3.87
N MET A 272 25.13 -1.81 -4.70
CA MET A 272 23.85 -1.10 -4.60
C MET A 272 22.66 -2.02 -4.88
N ARG A 273 21.47 -1.61 -4.44
CA ARG A 273 20.28 -2.45 -4.59
C ARG A 273 19.76 -2.37 -6.03
N THR A 274 19.53 -3.53 -6.64
CA THR A 274 18.93 -3.59 -7.98
C THR A 274 17.48 -3.12 -7.97
N GLY A 275 17.07 -2.32 -8.96
CA GLY A 275 15.70 -1.84 -9.12
C GLY A 275 15.59 -0.37 -8.76
N ARG A 276 14.63 0.02 -7.90
CA ARG A 276 14.33 1.44 -7.62
C ARG A 276 15.57 2.28 -7.24
N GLU A 277 16.48 1.72 -6.45
CA GLU A 277 17.69 2.44 -6.01
C GLU A 277 18.63 2.70 -7.19
N SER A 278 19.03 1.67 -7.93
CA SER A 278 19.95 1.81 -9.07
C SER A 278 19.32 2.51 -10.28
N LEU A 279 18.05 2.23 -10.60
CA LEU A 279 17.36 2.81 -11.77
C LEU A 279 16.98 4.28 -11.57
N ASN A 280 16.98 4.79 -10.34
CA ASN A 280 16.75 6.22 -10.07
C ASN A 280 18.02 7.05 -10.08
N MET A 281 19.19 6.45 -10.33
CA MET A 281 20.46 7.14 -10.42
C MET A 281 20.46 8.13 -11.59
N LEU A 282 20.94 9.34 -11.32
CA LEU A 282 21.07 10.43 -12.29
C LEU A 282 22.54 10.81 -12.42
N TRP A 283 22.94 11.40 -13.54
CA TRP A 283 24.33 11.85 -13.73
C TRP A 283 24.75 12.87 -12.67
N GLN A 284 23.84 13.76 -12.25
CA GLN A 284 24.06 14.68 -11.13
C GLN A 284 24.44 14.01 -9.78
N HIS A 285 24.07 12.73 -9.60
CA HIS A 285 24.36 11.96 -8.39
C HIS A 285 25.76 11.35 -8.38
N ILE A 286 26.53 11.48 -9.45
CA ILE A 286 27.89 10.93 -9.55
C ILE A 286 28.90 12.04 -9.30
N GLU A 287 29.94 11.74 -8.53
CA GLU A 287 30.99 12.67 -8.13
C GLU A 287 32.35 11.99 -8.08
N TRP A 288 33.36 12.76 -8.43
CA TRP A 288 34.72 12.45 -8.04
C TRP A 288 34.97 12.93 -6.62
N HIS A 289 35.49 12.05 -5.79
CA HIS A 289 35.84 12.32 -4.41
C HIS A 289 37.33 12.09 -4.21
N GLN A 290 38.08 13.15 -3.91
CA GLN A 290 39.51 13.05 -3.63
C GLN A 290 39.76 12.87 -2.14
N VAL A 291 40.62 11.91 -1.80
CA VAL A 291 41.14 11.69 -0.45
C VAL A 291 42.65 11.53 -0.58
N GLY A 292 43.40 12.56 -0.14
CA GLY A 292 44.81 12.67 -0.47
C GLY A 292 45.03 12.70 -1.99
N ASP A 293 45.97 11.92 -2.48
CA ASP A 293 46.31 11.82 -3.90
C ASP A 293 45.42 10.83 -4.67
N GLN A 294 44.46 10.19 -4.00
CA GLN A 294 43.61 9.16 -4.59
C GLN A 294 42.23 9.72 -4.92
N ARG A 295 41.78 9.44 -6.15
CA ARG A 295 40.47 9.84 -6.68
C ARG A 295 39.51 8.65 -6.70
N TYR A 296 38.40 8.80 -5.99
CA TYR A 296 37.35 7.80 -5.87
C TYR A 296 36.09 8.22 -6.60
N LEU A 297 35.37 7.26 -7.17
CA LEU A 297 34.06 7.51 -7.74
C LEU A 297 32.99 7.32 -6.66
N ARG A 298 32.29 8.39 -6.32
CA ARG A 298 31.22 8.41 -5.32
C ARG A 298 29.87 8.57 -6.01
N ILE A 299 28.87 7.79 -5.58
CA ILE A 299 27.54 7.77 -6.20
C ILE A 299 26.48 7.94 -5.11
N TRP A 300 25.59 8.91 -5.27
CA TRP A 300 24.43 9.05 -4.40
C TRP A 300 23.30 8.14 -4.89
N VAL A 301 22.81 7.28 -4.00
CA VAL A 301 21.69 6.39 -4.29
C VAL A 301 20.61 6.56 -3.23
N SER A 302 19.34 6.46 -3.65
CA SER A 302 18.20 6.58 -2.74
C SER A 302 17.16 5.51 -3.03
N GLY A 303 16.71 4.84 -1.97
CA GLY A 303 15.78 3.71 -2.05
C GLY A 303 14.73 3.74 -0.95
N LYS A 304 14.27 2.55 -0.53
CA LYS A 304 13.27 2.40 0.53
C LYS A 304 13.76 2.87 1.91
N THR A 305 15.07 2.84 2.13
CA THR A 305 15.72 3.02 3.44
C THR A 305 16.45 4.37 3.56
N GLY A 306 16.13 5.33 2.69
CA GLY A 306 16.82 6.62 2.63
C GLY A 306 17.93 6.68 1.58
N GLY A 307 18.59 7.84 1.52
CA GLY A 307 19.71 8.11 0.62
C GLY A 307 21.06 7.89 1.27
N ARG A 308 22.06 7.52 0.48
CA ARG A 308 23.46 7.40 0.93
C ARG A 308 24.44 7.60 -0.22
N TRP A 309 25.65 8.00 0.14
CA TRP A 309 26.80 7.91 -0.74
C TRP A 309 27.40 6.51 -0.66
N LEU A 310 27.78 5.97 -1.82
CA LEU A 310 28.59 4.76 -1.93
C LEU A 310 29.86 5.06 -2.73
N ILE A 311 30.92 4.29 -2.48
CA ILE A 311 32.16 4.34 -3.24
C ILE A 311 32.17 3.19 -4.24
N ALA A 312 32.25 3.50 -5.52
CA ALA A 312 32.35 2.49 -6.57
C ALA A 312 33.82 2.06 -6.73
N LYS A 313 34.04 0.77 -6.99
CA LYS A 313 35.35 0.28 -7.44
C LYS A 313 35.74 0.98 -8.75
N HIS A 314 37.02 1.27 -8.96
CA HIS A 314 37.51 2.01 -10.13
C HIS A 314 37.03 1.45 -11.48
N ARG A 315 36.92 0.12 -11.60
CA ARG A 315 36.36 -0.57 -12.78
C ARG A 315 34.96 -0.10 -13.21
N ALA A 316 34.17 0.49 -12.30
CA ALA A 316 32.86 1.06 -12.65
C ALA A 316 32.97 2.23 -13.63
N ALA A 317 34.10 2.94 -13.65
CA ALA A 317 34.32 4.09 -14.53
C ALA A 317 34.21 3.71 -16.01
N GLU A 318 34.69 2.53 -16.40
CA GLU A 318 34.59 2.06 -17.79
C GLU A 318 33.14 1.87 -18.24
N ALA A 319 32.30 1.27 -17.39
CA ALA A 319 30.88 1.08 -17.66
C ALA A 319 30.15 2.42 -17.74
N LEU A 320 30.46 3.35 -16.85
CA LEU A 320 29.86 4.68 -16.86
C LEU A 320 30.33 5.52 -18.06
N ALA A 321 31.59 5.43 -18.46
CA ALA A 321 32.07 6.10 -19.67
C ALA A 321 31.31 5.63 -20.92
N ARG A 322 31.06 4.32 -21.06
CA ARG A 322 30.24 3.76 -22.15
C ARG A 322 28.78 4.25 -22.09
N LEU A 323 28.21 4.38 -20.89
CA LEU A 323 26.86 4.91 -20.71
C LEU A 323 26.77 6.40 -21.07
N ALA A 324 27.75 7.21 -20.66
CA ALA A 324 27.80 8.64 -20.95
C ALA A 324 27.92 8.89 -22.46
N MET A 325 28.77 8.14 -23.15
CA MET A 325 28.93 8.23 -24.61
C MET A 325 27.70 7.83 -25.40
N ARG A 326 27.00 6.78 -24.98
CA ARG A 326 25.90 6.20 -25.76
C ARG A 326 24.58 6.96 -25.64
N GLN A 327 24.40 7.77 -24.60
CA GLN A 327 23.20 8.58 -24.43
C GLN A 327 23.33 9.85 -25.25
N GLU A 328 22.37 10.11 -26.15
CA GLU A 328 22.38 11.30 -27.03
C GLU A 328 22.34 12.59 -26.21
N SER A 329 21.55 12.60 -25.12
CA SER A 329 21.43 13.74 -24.20
C SER A 329 22.67 14.00 -23.33
N VAL A 330 23.64 13.09 -23.34
CA VAL A 330 24.88 13.21 -22.55
C VAL A 330 26.06 13.38 -23.48
N SER A 331 26.36 12.37 -24.30
CA SER A 331 27.41 12.37 -25.35
C SER A 331 28.73 13.04 -24.93
N MET A 332 29.15 12.80 -23.69
CA MET A 332 30.28 13.46 -23.00
C MET A 332 31.19 12.43 -22.35
N THR A 333 32.48 12.73 -22.26
CA THR A 333 33.41 11.88 -21.50
C THR A 333 32.91 11.75 -20.06
N LEU A 334 33.35 10.73 -19.33
CA LEU A 334 32.88 10.52 -17.96
C LEU A 334 33.13 11.74 -17.07
N ASP A 335 34.28 12.39 -17.22
CA ASP A 335 34.64 13.60 -16.46
C ASP A 335 33.71 14.77 -16.78
N GLU A 336 33.44 15.02 -18.07
CA GLU A 336 32.51 16.06 -18.51
C GLU A 336 31.07 15.78 -18.05
N ALA A 337 30.60 14.54 -18.17
CA ALA A 337 29.26 14.15 -17.74
C ALA A 337 29.05 14.32 -16.22
N ILE A 338 30.08 14.00 -15.42
CA ILE A 338 30.08 14.22 -13.97
C ILE A 338 30.10 15.72 -13.64
N ALA A 339 30.90 16.51 -14.35
CA ALA A 339 30.98 17.96 -14.17
C ALA A 339 29.68 18.68 -14.57
N ALA A 340 29.02 18.21 -15.63
CA ALA A 340 27.79 18.79 -16.16
C ALA A 340 26.57 18.61 -15.23
N LYS A 341 26.62 17.65 -14.30
CA LYS A 341 25.58 17.41 -13.29
C LYS A 341 24.17 17.30 -13.89
N LEU A 342 24.05 16.55 -14.98
CA LEU A 342 22.79 16.45 -15.71
C LEU A 342 21.72 15.68 -14.91
N PRO A 343 20.45 16.13 -14.90
CA PRO A 343 19.33 15.42 -14.27
C PRO A 343 18.81 14.26 -15.12
N HIS A 344 19.68 13.62 -15.92
CA HIS A 344 19.35 12.51 -16.81
C HIS A 344 19.64 11.16 -16.16
N LYS A 345 18.87 10.14 -16.52
CA LYS A 345 18.98 8.77 -15.99
C LYS A 345 20.28 8.12 -16.46
N VAL A 346 21.06 7.56 -15.54
CA VAL A 346 22.33 6.90 -15.90
C VAL A 346 22.07 5.57 -16.63
N PHE A 347 21.05 4.82 -16.21
CA PHE A 347 20.66 3.58 -16.87
C PHE A 347 19.45 3.83 -17.77
N ALA A 348 19.73 4.27 -18.99
CA ALA A 348 18.76 4.56 -20.02
C ALA A 348 19.29 4.12 -21.40
N PHE A 349 18.36 4.01 -22.34
CA PHE A 349 18.62 3.91 -23.78
C PHE A 349 19.25 5.20 -24.32
N ASP A 350 19.70 5.16 -25.57
CA ASP A 350 20.27 6.31 -26.28
C ASP A 350 19.38 7.55 -26.24
N ASP A 351 18.07 7.36 -26.45
CA ASP A 351 17.02 8.38 -26.39
C ASP A 351 16.67 8.85 -24.96
N GLY A 352 17.33 8.32 -23.93
CA GLY A 352 17.08 8.63 -22.52
C GLY A 352 15.90 7.87 -21.89
N ALA A 353 15.17 7.04 -22.64
CA ALA A 353 14.10 6.21 -22.09
C ALA A 353 14.67 5.07 -21.23
N GLN A 354 13.94 4.69 -20.18
CA GLN A 354 14.33 3.55 -19.34
C GLN A 354 13.62 2.26 -19.77
N PRO A 355 14.30 1.10 -19.73
CA PRO A 355 13.64 -0.17 -19.97
C PRO A 355 12.63 -0.50 -18.86
N TYR A 356 11.55 -1.18 -19.22
CA TYR A 356 10.55 -1.68 -18.25
C TYR A 356 11.18 -2.58 -17.17
N GLY A 357 12.22 -3.33 -17.52
CA GLY A 357 12.99 -4.12 -16.56
C GLY A 357 14.10 -4.95 -17.19
N PHE A 358 15.06 -5.33 -16.34
CA PHE A 358 16.22 -6.13 -16.72
C PHE A 358 16.05 -7.63 -16.44
N GLN A 359 15.02 -8.03 -15.68
CA GLN A 359 14.90 -9.39 -15.14
C GLN A 359 14.82 -10.47 -16.22
N GLY A 360 13.99 -10.25 -17.25
CA GLY A 360 13.83 -11.20 -18.35
C GLY A 360 15.10 -11.33 -19.19
N THR A 361 15.72 -10.19 -19.54
CA THR A 361 16.96 -10.16 -20.30
C THR A 361 18.12 -10.79 -19.53
N PHE A 362 18.26 -10.47 -18.24
CA PHE A 362 19.27 -11.07 -17.36
C PHE A 362 19.10 -12.57 -17.21
N LYS A 363 17.86 -13.06 -17.07
CA LYS A 363 17.58 -14.52 -17.01
C LYS A 363 18.04 -15.22 -18.30
N ARG A 364 17.74 -14.65 -19.48
CA ARG A 364 18.20 -15.21 -20.76
C ARG A 364 19.71 -15.18 -20.90
N MET A 365 20.34 -14.09 -20.48
CA MET A 365 21.80 -13.95 -20.50
C MET A 365 22.46 -15.01 -19.61
N LEU A 366 21.99 -15.20 -18.38
CA LEU A 366 22.52 -16.24 -17.50
C LEU A 366 22.29 -17.66 -18.03
N ALA A 367 21.19 -17.90 -18.75
CA ALA A 367 20.94 -19.19 -19.40
C ALA A 367 21.97 -19.44 -20.50
N ALA A 368 22.22 -18.44 -21.34
CA ALA A 368 23.24 -18.51 -22.39
C ALA A 368 24.66 -18.66 -21.83
N ALA A 369 24.95 -18.05 -20.69
CA ALA A 369 26.25 -18.17 -20.00
C ALA A 369 26.42 -19.51 -19.24
N GLY A 370 25.38 -20.33 -19.12
CA GLY A 370 25.41 -21.53 -18.27
C GLY A 370 25.48 -21.23 -16.76
N LEU A 371 25.11 -20.03 -16.33
CA LEU A 371 25.23 -19.53 -14.95
C LEU A 371 23.88 -19.26 -14.27
N SER A 372 22.79 -19.83 -14.80
CA SER A 372 21.42 -19.60 -14.29
C SER A 372 21.18 -20.14 -12.88
N ARG A 373 21.87 -21.21 -12.51
CA ARG A 373 21.73 -21.87 -11.21
C ARG A 373 23.06 -21.89 -10.51
N ASP A 374 22.99 -21.80 -9.20
CA ASP A 374 24.12 -22.08 -8.34
C ASP A 374 24.35 -23.58 -8.22
N MET A 375 25.58 -24.01 -8.45
CA MET A 375 25.93 -25.43 -8.49
C MET A 375 25.78 -26.09 -7.11
N SER A 376 26.08 -25.36 -6.03
CA SER A 376 26.05 -25.90 -4.67
C SER A 376 24.63 -26.04 -4.11
N SER A 377 23.76 -25.09 -4.42
CA SER A 377 22.41 -25.00 -3.83
C SER A 377 21.27 -25.33 -4.80
N GLY A 378 21.55 -25.44 -6.10
CA GLY A 378 20.55 -25.62 -7.16
C GLY A 378 19.61 -24.43 -7.37
N GLN A 379 19.79 -23.35 -6.61
CA GLN A 379 18.90 -22.19 -6.64
C GLN A 379 19.12 -21.32 -7.88
N GLU A 380 18.04 -20.76 -8.40
CA GLU A 380 18.11 -19.81 -9.50
C GLU A 380 18.73 -18.48 -9.07
N ARG A 381 19.68 -18.00 -9.87
CA ARG A 381 20.29 -16.69 -9.72
C ARG A 381 19.40 -15.61 -10.32
N THR A 382 19.43 -14.44 -9.71
CA THR A 382 18.65 -13.27 -10.13
C THR A 382 19.54 -12.03 -10.10
N LEU A 383 19.08 -10.87 -10.58
CA LEU A 383 19.86 -9.63 -10.47
C LEU A 383 20.32 -9.34 -9.02
N TYR A 384 19.51 -9.71 -8.03
CA TYR A 384 19.85 -9.54 -6.62
C TYR A 384 21.04 -10.41 -6.18
N SER A 385 21.34 -11.48 -6.91
CA SER A 385 22.53 -12.32 -6.70
C SER A 385 23.83 -11.52 -6.86
N LEU A 386 23.88 -10.53 -7.75
CA LEU A 386 25.06 -9.67 -7.95
C LEU A 386 25.41 -8.89 -6.68
N ARG A 387 24.39 -8.39 -5.96
CA ARG A 387 24.58 -7.73 -4.68
C ARG A 387 25.07 -8.70 -3.60
N HIS A 388 24.60 -9.94 -3.62
CA HIS A 388 25.11 -10.96 -2.71
C HIS A 388 26.57 -11.29 -2.99
N THR A 389 26.94 -11.43 -4.26
CA THR A 389 28.31 -11.64 -4.71
C THR A 389 29.23 -10.52 -4.25
N TYR A 390 28.85 -9.25 -4.44
CA TYR A 390 29.63 -8.12 -3.97
C TYR A 390 29.89 -8.22 -2.46
N ALA A 391 28.86 -8.46 -1.65
CA ALA A 391 29.03 -8.57 -0.21
C ALA A 391 29.96 -9.70 0.19
N THR A 392 29.82 -10.89 -0.42
CA THR A 392 30.70 -12.04 -0.17
C THR A 392 32.14 -11.69 -0.52
N MET A 393 32.38 -11.06 -1.66
CA MET A 393 33.73 -10.69 -2.10
C MET A 393 34.36 -9.63 -1.20
N GLU A 394 33.62 -8.61 -0.76
CA GLU A 394 34.14 -7.59 0.16
C GLU A 394 34.49 -8.19 1.51
N LEU A 395 33.62 -9.08 2.03
CA LEU A 395 33.91 -9.81 3.26
C LEU A 395 35.18 -10.65 3.11
N LEU A 396 35.28 -11.49 2.07
CA LEU A 396 36.48 -12.29 1.80
C LEU A 396 37.75 -11.45 1.64
N ALA A 397 37.63 -10.23 1.11
CA ALA A 397 38.73 -9.27 1.00
C ALA A 397 39.10 -8.58 2.33
N GLY A 398 38.43 -8.91 3.44
CA GLY A 398 38.71 -8.38 4.77
C GLY A 398 38.01 -7.06 5.08
N THR A 399 37.02 -6.65 4.29
CA THR A 399 36.27 -5.41 4.55
C THR A 399 35.46 -5.55 5.84
N ASP A 400 35.61 -4.58 6.74
CA ASP A 400 34.84 -4.50 7.97
C ASP A 400 33.32 -4.51 7.73
N ILE A 401 32.58 -5.28 8.53
CA ILE A 401 31.15 -5.50 8.37
C ILE A 401 30.33 -4.21 8.57
N HIS A 402 30.77 -3.29 9.43
CA HIS A 402 30.11 -2.00 9.63
C HIS A 402 30.26 -1.11 8.40
N THR A 403 31.46 -1.10 7.82
CA THR A 403 31.77 -0.38 6.58
C THR A 403 30.95 -0.94 5.41
N LEU A 404 30.90 -2.26 5.27
CA LEU A 404 30.08 -2.92 4.25
C LEU A 404 28.57 -2.66 4.44
N ALA A 405 28.09 -2.67 5.69
CA ALA A 405 26.69 -2.36 6.02
C ALA A 405 26.30 -0.95 5.56
N ARG A 406 27.16 0.04 5.83
CA ARG A 406 26.99 1.43 5.38
C ARG A 406 27.03 1.54 3.85
N GLN A 407 28.04 0.95 3.21
CA GLN A 407 28.19 0.93 1.74
C GLN A 407 26.95 0.35 1.05
N MET A 408 26.44 -0.78 1.54
CA MET A 408 25.30 -1.46 0.96
C MET A 408 23.94 -0.87 1.41
N GLY A 409 23.88 -0.11 2.50
CA GLY A 409 22.63 0.39 3.07
C GLY A 409 21.76 -0.74 3.62
N THR A 410 22.36 -1.63 4.42
CA THR A 410 21.69 -2.75 5.10
C THR A 410 22.08 -2.77 6.58
N SER A 411 21.28 -3.42 7.43
CA SER A 411 21.67 -3.62 8.82
C SER A 411 22.77 -4.67 8.95
N ILE A 412 23.61 -4.51 9.98
CA ILE A 412 24.67 -5.48 10.35
C ILE A 412 24.03 -6.86 10.60
N LEU A 413 22.96 -6.90 11.39
CA LEU A 413 22.20 -8.13 11.65
C LEU A 413 21.76 -8.86 10.38
N MET A 414 21.43 -8.11 9.31
CA MET A 414 21.07 -8.73 8.03
C MET A 414 22.29 -9.30 7.32
N LEU A 415 23.46 -8.65 7.38
CA LEU A 415 24.71 -9.21 6.86
C LEU A 415 25.12 -10.45 7.66
N GLU A 416 25.16 -10.39 8.99
CA GLU A 416 25.51 -11.53 9.84
C GLU A 416 24.60 -12.73 9.58
N LYS A 417 23.28 -12.50 9.52
CA LYS A 417 22.32 -13.57 9.22
C LYS A 417 22.56 -14.26 7.88
N HIS A 418 23.09 -13.53 6.90
CA HIS A 418 23.34 -14.04 5.55
C HIS A 418 24.75 -14.60 5.36
N TYR A 419 25.74 -14.11 6.11
CA TYR A 419 27.16 -14.36 5.85
C TYR A 419 27.95 -14.89 7.05
N SER A 420 27.32 -15.15 8.20
CA SER A 420 28.00 -15.67 9.40
C SER A 420 28.84 -16.92 9.15
N LYS A 421 28.41 -17.78 8.22
CA LYS A 421 29.16 -18.99 7.82
C LYS A 421 30.50 -18.66 7.16
N LEU A 422 30.55 -17.59 6.35
CA LEU A 422 31.78 -17.14 5.71
C LEU A 422 32.73 -16.51 6.72
N THR A 423 32.21 -15.84 7.76
CA THR A 423 33.04 -15.28 8.84
C THR A 423 33.85 -16.38 9.54
N ALA A 424 33.28 -17.57 9.74
CA ALA A 424 34.03 -18.72 10.30
C ALA A 424 35.12 -19.22 9.34
N THR A 425 34.84 -19.32 8.05
CA THR A 425 35.84 -19.72 7.03
C THR A 425 36.94 -18.66 6.85
N MET A 426 36.61 -17.38 6.93
CA MET A 426 37.58 -16.28 6.89
C MET A 426 38.45 -16.23 8.14
N ALA A 427 37.89 -16.60 9.29
CA ALA A 427 38.64 -16.79 10.51
C ALA A 427 39.43 -18.11 10.53
N ALA A 428 39.46 -18.91 9.45
CA ALA A 428 40.20 -20.17 9.43
C ALA A 428 41.66 -19.98 9.85
N GLY A 429 42.35 -18.94 9.36
CA GLY A 429 43.72 -18.64 9.81
C GLY A 429 43.82 -18.19 11.28
N LYS A 430 42.75 -17.70 11.90
CA LYS A 430 42.68 -17.37 13.34
C LYS A 430 42.11 -18.49 14.22
N LEU A 431 41.55 -19.53 13.60
CA LEU A 431 40.89 -20.67 14.26
C LEU A 431 41.69 -21.96 14.10
N ALA A 432 42.57 -22.03 13.09
CA ALA A 432 43.50 -23.12 12.84
C ALA A 432 44.84 -22.94 13.57
N ASP A 433 45.10 -21.72 14.04
CA ASP A 433 46.10 -21.39 15.06
C ASP A 433 45.43 -21.44 16.45
#